data_AF-A0A5J5UXE3-F1
#
_entry.id   AF-A0A5J5UXE3-F1
#
_cell.length_a   1.000
_cell.length_b   1.000
_cell.length_c   1.000
_cell.angle_alpha   90.00
_cell.angle_beta   90.00
_cell.angle_gamma   90.00
#
_symmetry.space_group_name_H-M   'P 1'
#
loop_
_entity.id
_entity.type
_entity.pdbx_description
1 polymer ?
#
loop_
_entity_poly.entity_id
_entity_poly.type
_entity_poly.pdbx_seq_one_letter_code
_entity_poly.pdbx_strand_id
1 'polypeptide(L)'
;MFLIMHKTSGILLLHCLEKLLLRLKKILVFSQSQSTLSQLISSAVKRCRLSEDLCRLSVVLKRSPPIIRVSISDTGTGSCLEEFQDL
;
A
#
# COMPACT_ATOMS: atom_id res chain seq x y z
N MET A 1 10.32 1.95 -0.69
CA MET A 1 10.39 0.72 0.13
C MET A 1 9.58 -0.34 -0.58
N PHE A 2 10.11 -1.56 -0.69
CA PHE A 2 9.41 -2.68 -1.32
C PHE A 2 9.23 -3.77 -0.26
N LEU A 3 8.05 -4.39 -0.25
CA LEU A 3 7.70 -5.54 0.57
C LEU A 3 7.38 -6.70 -0.36
N ILE A 4 7.99 -7.85 -0.11
CA ILE A 4 7.65 -9.10 -0.79
C ILE A 4 6.77 -9.89 0.16
N MET A 5 5.59 -10.28 -0.31
CA MET A 5 4.57 -10.93 0.50
C MET A 5 4.54 -12.43 0.16
N HIS A 6 4.94 -13.28 1.12
CA HIS A 6 4.76 -14.72 1.04
C HIS A 6 3.44 -15.15 1.71
N LYS A 7 2.72 -16.08 1.08
CA LYS A 7 1.41 -16.60 1.52
C LYS A 7 1.43 -17.29 2.90
N THR A 8 2.58 -17.73 3.39
CA THR A 8 2.70 -18.74 4.44
C THR A 8 2.38 -18.31 5.87
N SER A 9 2.05 -17.05 6.17
CA SER A 9 1.54 -16.68 7.50
C SER A 9 0.81 -15.33 7.45
N GLY A 10 -0.53 -15.34 7.51
CA GLY A 10 -1.33 -14.10 7.56
C GLY A 10 -0.93 -13.10 8.66
N ILE A 11 -0.25 -13.58 9.70
CA ILE A 11 0.33 -12.77 10.80
C ILE A 11 1.53 -11.93 10.33
N LEU A 12 2.42 -12.49 9.50
CA LEU A 12 3.59 -11.77 8.96
C LEU A 12 3.15 -10.61 8.04
N LEU A 13 2.01 -10.80 7.38
CA LEU A 13 1.41 -9.89 6.43
C LEU A 13 0.78 -8.66 7.10
N LEU A 14 0.06 -8.87 8.21
CA LEU A 14 -0.52 -7.80 9.02
C LEU A 14 0.58 -6.97 9.70
N HIS A 15 1.61 -7.63 10.22
CA HIS A 15 2.74 -6.96 10.86
C HIS A 15 3.60 -6.14 9.87
N CYS A 16 3.78 -6.62 8.63
CA CYS A 16 4.42 -5.83 7.57
C CYS A 16 3.58 -4.60 7.17
N LEU A 17 2.25 -4.76 7.10
CA LEU A 17 1.32 -3.68 6.78
C LEU A 17 1.35 -2.58 7.85
N GLU A 18 1.25 -2.95 9.12
CA GLU A 18 1.29 -2.00 10.23
C GLU A 18 2.63 -1.25 10.27
N LYS A 19 3.75 -1.95 10.05
CA LYS A 19 5.07 -1.30 9.96
C LYS A 19 5.19 -0.36 8.76
N LEU A 20 4.62 -0.71 7.61
CA LEU A 20 4.58 0.17 6.43
C LEU A 20 3.74 1.41 6.72
N LEU A 21 2.53 1.24 7.26
CA LEU A 21 1.62 2.33 7.60
C LEU A 21 2.22 3.25 8.67
N LEU A 22 2.85 2.71 9.72
CA LEU A 22 3.56 3.50 10.73
C LEU A 22 4.71 4.31 10.13
N ARG A 23 5.51 3.72 9.22
CA ARG A 23 6.59 4.43 8.53
C ARG A 23 6.07 5.52 7.61
N LEU A 24 4.95 5.28 6.91
CA LEU A 24 4.34 6.27 6.02
C LEU A 24 3.66 7.41 6.79
N LYS A 25 2.93 7.11 7.87
CA LYS A 25 2.35 8.12 8.78
C LYS A 25 3.41 9.06 9.34
N LYS A 26 4.60 8.54 9.68
CA LYS A 26 5.73 9.36 10.16
C LYS A 26 6.32 10.28 9.08
N ILE A 27 6.11 9.99 7.80
CA ILE A 27 6.62 10.81 6.68
C ILE A 27 5.56 11.78 6.16
N LEU A 28 4.27 11.43 6.28
CA LEU A 28 3.14 12.17 5.72
C LEU A 28 2.36 12.95 6.80
N VAL A 29 3.08 13.47 7.79
CA VAL A 29 2.57 14.07 9.03
C VAL A 29 1.56 15.23 8.82
N PHE A 30 1.34 15.70 7.58
CA PHE A 30 0.57 16.93 7.31
C PHE A 30 -0.35 16.93 6.06
N SER A 31 -0.77 15.80 5.49
CA SER A 31 -1.66 15.83 4.31
C SER A 31 -3.11 15.46 4.63
N GLN A 32 -4.07 16.28 4.19
CA GLN A 32 -5.53 15.96 4.19
C GLN A 32 -5.86 14.62 3.50
N SER A 33 -4.98 14.12 2.64
CA SER A 33 -5.12 12.88 1.86
C SER A 33 -4.71 11.59 2.59
N GLN A 34 -4.59 11.60 3.93
CA GLN A 34 -4.20 10.40 4.69
C GLN A 34 -5.22 9.25 4.57
N SER A 35 -6.52 9.56 4.47
CA SER A 35 -7.60 8.58 4.28
C SER A 35 -7.46 7.85 2.94
N THR A 36 -7.34 8.61 1.83
CA THR A 36 -7.12 8.10 0.48
C THR A 36 -5.88 7.22 0.41
N LEU A 37 -4.75 7.64 0.98
CA LEU A 37 -3.54 6.83 0.96
C LEU A 37 -3.70 5.52 1.73
N SER A 38 -4.34 5.58 2.90
CA SER A 38 -4.60 4.38 3.70
C SER A 38 -5.49 3.38 2.94
N GLN A 39 -6.50 3.88 2.22
CA GLN A 39 -7.36 3.07 1.37
C GLN A 39 -6.58 2.42 0.22
N LEU A 40 -5.76 3.19 -0.51
CA LEU A 40 -4.95 2.66 -1.62
C LEU A 40 -3.98 1.55 -1.18
N ILE A 41 -3.33 1.71 -0.02
CA ILE A 41 -2.44 0.69 0.55
C ILE A 41 -3.24 -0.55 0.95
N SER A 42 -4.39 -0.35 1.60
CA SER A 42 -5.25 -1.45 2.04
C SER A 42 -5.76 -2.27 0.86
N SER A 43 -6.19 -1.62 -0.22
CA SER A 43 -6.61 -2.30 -1.45
C SER A 43 -5.46 -3.06 -2.11
N ALA A 44 -4.26 -2.48 -2.22
CA ALA A 44 -3.09 -3.18 -2.76
C ALA A 44 -2.72 -4.43 -1.95
N VAL A 45 -2.87 -4.36 -0.63
CA VAL A 45 -2.61 -5.51 0.26
C VAL A 45 -3.69 -6.56 0.15
N LYS A 46 -4.96 -6.16 0.02
CA LYS A 46 -6.07 -7.08 -0.24
C LYS A 46 -5.84 -7.87 -1.53
N ARG A 47 -5.42 -7.21 -2.61
CA ARG A 47 -5.08 -7.87 -3.89
C ARG A 47 -3.88 -8.81 -3.77
N CYS A 48 -2.84 -8.39 -3.04
CA CYS A 48 -1.73 -9.28 -2.73
C CYS A 48 -2.14 -10.52 -1.92
N ARG A 49 -3.10 -10.39 -1.00
CA ARG A 49 -3.61 -11.52 -0.20
C ARG A 49 -4.38 -12.52 -1.04
N LEU A 50 -5.13 -12.04 -2.02
CA LEU A 50 -5.96 -12.86 -2.90
C LEU A 50 -5.18 -13.52 -4.03
N SER A 51 -3.96 -13.04 -4.32
CA SER A 51 -3.10 -13.65 -5.33
C SER A 51 -2.68 -15.07 -4.91
N GLU A 52 -2.67 -15.98 -5.87
CA GLU A 52 -2.18 -17.35 -5.66
C GLU A 52 -0.65 -17.42 -5.69
N ASP A 53 -0.02 -16.44 -6.35
CA ASP A 53 1.42 -16.30 -6.52
C ASP A 53 2.05 -15.40 -5.45
N LEU A 54 3.38 -15.32 -5.48
CA LEU A 54 4.11 -14.32 -4.71
C LEU A 54 3.73 -12.91 -5.16
N CYS A 55 3.19 -12.13 -4.22
CA CYS A 55 2.87 -10.74 -4.48
C CYS A 55 3.98 -9.82 -3.99
N ARG A 56 4.39 -8.88 -4.83
CA ARG A 56 5.27 -7.77 -4.45
C ARG A 56 4.43 -6.52 -4.29
N LEU A 57 4.58 -5.83 -3.15
CA LEU A 57 4.04 -4.50 -2.90
C LEU A 57 5.18 -3.48 -2.84
N SER A 58 5.08 -2.40 -3.61
CA SER A 58 6.00 -1.27 -3.61
C SER A 58 5.31 -0.02 -3.11
N VAL A 59 5.99 0.73 -2.24
CA VAL A 59 5.66 2.12 -1.96
C VAL A 59 6.88 3.00 -2.19
N VAL A 60 6.81 3.86 -3.18
CA VAL A 60 7.86 4.82 -3.53
C VAL A 60 7.41 6.21 -3.10
N LEU A 61 8.28 6.88 -2.35
CA LEU A 61 8.10 8.28 -1.96
C LEU A 61 9.11 9.12 -2.74
N LYS A 62 8.61 10.07 -3.53
CA LYS A 62 9.44 11.07 -4.19
C LYS A 62 9.12 12.43 -3.58
N ARG A 63 10.11 13.04 -2.93
CA ARG A 63 9.98 14.38 -2.36
C ARG A 63 10.37 15.39 -3.44
N SER A 64 9.45 16.28 -3.77
CA SER A 64 9.63 17.37 -4.74
C SER A 64 9.03 18.62 -4.12
N PRO A 65 9.74 19.29 -3.18
CA PRO A 65 9.17 20.38 -2.38
C PRO A 65 8.44 21.41 -3.25
N PRO A 66 7.20 21.82 -2.88
CA PRO A 66 6.48 21.51 -1.63
C PRO A 66 5.68 20.18 -1.65
N ILE A 67 5.75 19.40 -2.74
CA ILE A 67 4.92 18.22 -2.98
C ILE A 67 5.66 16.94 -2.56
N ILE A 68 4.92 16.00 -1.95
CA ILE A 68 5.39 14.62 -1.78
C ILE A 68 4.54 13.75 -2.70
N ARG A 69 5.17 13.11 -3.68
CA ARG A 69 4.51 12.11 -4.52
C ARG A 69 4.66 10.75 -3.88
N VAL A 70 3.53 10.08 -3.68
CA VAL A 70 3.49 8.67 -3.26
C VAL A 70 3.06 7.84 -4.45
N SER A 71 3.79 6.78 -4.73
CA SER A 71 3.44 5.78 -5.75
C SER A 71 3.34 4.42 -5.09
N ILE A 72 2.21 3.75 -5.28
CA ILE A 72 1.95 2.40 -4.79
C ILE A 72 1.81 1.51 -6.02
N SER A 73 2.47 0.35 -6.00
CA SER A 73 2.36 -0.62 -7.07
C SER A 73 2.38 -2.02 -6.46
N ASP A 74 1.56 -2.91 -6.97
CA ASP A 74 1.56 -4.31 -6.56
C ASP A 74 1.50 -5.25 -7.76
N THR A 75 1.90 -6.50 -7.54
CA THR A 75 1.74 -7.60 -8.50
C THR A 75 0.63 -8.55 -8.06
N GLY A 76 -0.35 -8.05 -7.31
CA GLY A 76 -1.48 -8.84 -6.82
C GLY A 76 -2.47 -9.12 -7.93
N THR A 77 -3.63 -9.68 -7.56
CA THR A 77 -4.76 -9.75 -8.49
C THR A 77 -5.12 -8.33 -8.94
N GLY A 78 -5.56 -8.13 -10.19
CA GLY A 78 -6.04 -6.82 -10.63
C GLY A 78 -7.26 -6.32 -9.84
N SER A 79 -7.66 -5.08 -10.09
CA SER A 79 -8.90 -4.49 -9.56
C SER A 79 -9.77 -3.97 -10.70
N CYS A 80 -11.08 -3.92 -10.46
CA CYS A 80 -12.02 -3.25 -11.34
C CYS A 80 -12.11 -1.75 -10.99
N LEU A 81 -12.63 -0.93 -11.90
CA LEU A 81 -12.72 0.52 -11.72
C LEU A 81 -13.66 0.91 -10.57
N GLU A 82 -14.70 0.10 -10.34
CA GLU A 82 -15.75 0.30 -9.33
C GLU A 82 -15.19 0.38 -7.91
N GLU A 83 -14.07 -0.28 -7.62
CA GLU A 83 -13.43 -0.25 -6.30
C GLU A 83 -12.90 1.15 -5.92
N PHE A 84 -12.76 2.06 -6.88
CA PHE A 84 -12.14 3.39 -6.70
C PHE A 84 -13.07 4.56 -7.00
N GLN A 85 -14.37 4.33 -7.23
CA GLN A 85 -15.29 5.42 -7.60
C GLN A 85 -15.52 6.43 -6.47
N ASP A 86 -15.40 6.00 -5.20
CA ASP A 86 -15.65 6.81 -4.01
C ASP A 86 -14.36 7.34 -3.33
N LEU A 87 -13.23 7.35 -4.07
CA LEU A 87 -11.88 7.57 -3.53
C LEU A 87 -11.28 8.95 -3.85
#